data_AF-V5WML8-F1
#
_entry.id   AF-V5WML8-F1
#
_cell.length_a   1.000
_cell.length_b   1.000
_cell.length_c   1.000
_cell.angle_alpha   90.00
_cell.angle_beta   90.00
_cell.angle_gamma   90.00
#
_symmetry.space_group_name_H-M   'P 1'
#
loop_
_entity.id
_entity.type
_entity.pdbx_description
1 polymer ?
#
loop_
_entity_poly.entity_id
_entity_poly.type
_entity_poly.pdbx_seq_one_letter_code
_entity_poly.pdbx_strand_id
1 'polypeptide(L)'
;MLPGILAALMLISACVIADGDPPDEPGSEALIASFILASTDNPGLSADVEAEIRETAISAELPQGSDRSSLVPSITTSEGASIDPASGEAADFSSTVTYSVTAEDGVSSTDYEVTFSVATGSNPGGGSSYPAVVMGTGQNYSYFSGDDGDMERGVNWPEPRFTDNGDGTITDELTGLMWEQVPSNQDGNTLEGVIGLAAASWTGGHNDWRVPNIREFRSLFHAGEEYLHTWLETQGFSGLTSIGNGLYFTSSYWPQDETVIYLQHNDSSYIHSFLSRDSMGTGVYHWLVRGTPWN
;
A
#
# COMPACT_ATOMS: atom_id res chain seq x y z
N MET A 1 -52.88 68.29 -18.04
CA MET A 1 -51.72 67.68 -18.73
C MET A 1 -50.47 68.15 -18.01
N LEU A 2 -49.66 67.18 -17.54
CA LEU A 2 -48.45 67.24 -16.68
C LEU A 2 -48.67 67.75 -15.23
N PRO A 3 -47.84 67.36 -14.22
CA PRO A 3 -46.57 66.60 -14.24
C PRO A 3 -46.43 65.53 -13.11
N GLY A 4 -45.27 64.87 -12.99
CA GLY A 4 -44.93 64.11 -11.76
C GLY A 4 -43.65 63.26 -11.83
N ILE A 5 -42.49 63.89 -11.68
CA ILE A 5 -41.17 63.25 -11.49
C ILE A 5 -41.18 62.50 -10.15
N LEU A 6 -40.92 61.20 -10.17
CA LEU A 6 -40.80 60.36 -8.98
C LEU A 6 -39.35 60.45 -8.47
N ALA A 7 -39.14 61.26 -7.44
CA ALA A 7 -37.89 61.32 -6.68
C ALA A 7 -37.87 60.14 -5.68
N ALA A 8 -36.83 59.30 -5.78
CA ALA A 8 -36.58 58.23 -4.82
C ALA A 8 -36.18 58.84 -3.47
N LEU A 9 -37.02 58.63 -2.47
CA LEU A 9 -36.83 59.05 -1.09
C LEU A 9 -35.93 58.01 -0.39
N MET A 10 -34.63 58.30 -0.25
CA MET A 10 -33.75 57.59 0.69
C MET A 10 -34.22 57.90 2.11
N LEU A 11 -34.79 56.89 2.78
CA LEU A 11 -35.05 56.91 4.21
C LEU A 11 -33.73 56.66 4.95
N ILE A 12 -33.11 57.74 5.44
CA ILE A 12 -32.06 57.67 6.44
C ILE A 12 -32.76 57.41 7.78
N SER A 13 -32.79 56.15 8.22
CA SER A 13 -33.14 55.81 9.59
C SER A 13 -31.91 56.00 10.46
N ALA A 14 -31.86 57.12 11.19
CA ALA A 14 -30.93 57.31 12.29
C ALA A 14 -31.52 56.63 13.53
N CYS A 15 -30.92 55.54 14.00
CA CYS A 15 -31.13 55.03 15.34
C CYS A 15 -29.85 55.20 16.17
N VAL A 16 -30.04 55.76 17.36
CA VAL A 16 -29.02 56.11 18.34
C VAL A 16 -28.67 54.85 19.14
N ILE A 17 -27.43 54.40 18.96
CA ILE A 17 -26.49 53.86 19.96
C ILE A 17 -27.16 53.13 21.16
N ALA A 18 -27.26 51.82 21.06
CA ALA A 18 -26.58 51.03 22.07
C ALA A 18 -25.12 50.96 21.61
N ASP A 19 -24.16 51.41 22.43
CA ASP A 19 -22.72 51.20 22.22
C ASP A 19 -22.40 49.72 22.49
N GLY A 20 -23.15 48.81 21.87
CA GLY A 20 -22.73 47.44 21.65
C GLY A 20 -22.25 47.40 20.22
N ASP A 21 -21.03 46.90 20.01
CA ASP A 21 -20.58 46.55 18.67
C ASP A 21 -21.71 45.77 17.96
N PRO A 22 -22.00 46.06 16.67
CA PRO A 22 -22.93 45.23 15.90
C PRO A 22 -22.53 43.76 16.10
N PRO A 23 -23.49 42.82 16.23
CA PRO A 23 -23.14 41.42 16.38
C PRO A 23 -22.19 41.06 15.24
N ASP A 24 -21.04 40.48 15.58
CA ASP A 24 -20.06 40.06 14.58
C ASP A 24 -20.78 39.22 13.52
N GLU A 25 -20.65 39.61 12.25
CA GLU A 25 -21.25 38.86 11.14
C GLU A 25 -20.64 37.44 11.14
N PRO A 26 -21.47 36.39 11.03
CA PRO A 26 -20.98 35.02 11.12
C PRO A 26 -19.96 34.73 10.01
N GLY A 27 -18.89 34.03 10.37
CA GLY A 27 -17.81 33.71 9.44
C GLY A 27 -18.24 32.82 8.28
N SER A 28 -17.71 33.08 7.08
CA SER A 28 -17.94 32.26 5.88
C SER A 28 -16.80 31.25 5.59
N GLU A 29 -15.83 31.14 6.50
CA GLU A 29 -14.72 30.19 6.35
C GLU A 29 -15.16 28.79 6.74
N ALA A 30 -14.97 27.81 5.85
CA ALA A 30 -15.27 26.39 6.06
C ALA A 30 -14.00 25.55 5.90
N LEU A 31 -13.03 25.74 6.81
CA LEU A 31 -11.70 25.15 6.69
C LEU A 31 -11.42 24.14 7.81
N ILE A 32 -10.63 23.12 7.51
CA ILE A 32 -9.96 22.29 8.51
C ILE A 32 -8.56 22.86 8.77
N ALA A 33 -8.30 23.30 9.99
CA ALA A 33 -7.03 23.85 10.42
C ALA A 33 -6.06 22.77 10.92
N SER A 34 -6.56 21.71 11.54
CA SER A 34 -5.76 20.57 11.98
C SER A 34 -6.57 19.28 11.97
N PHE A 35 -5.91 18.17 11.66
CA PHE A 35 -6.49 16.84 11.74
C PHE A 35 -5.47 15.91 12.41
N ILE A 36 -5.74 15.50 13.65
CA ILE A 36 -4.79 14.77 14.49
C ILE A 36 -5.41 13.46 14.99
N LEU A 37 -4.69 12.36 14.85
CA LEU A 37 -5.00 11.10 15.52
C LEU A 37 -4.15 11.00 16.79
N ALA A 38 -4.73 11.40 17.92
CA ALA A 38 -4.04 11.31 19.20
C ALA A 38 -3.96 9.83 19.63
N SER A 39 -2.77 9.39 20.02
CA SER A 39 -2.51 8.04 20.53
C SER A 39 -3.30 7.72 21.80
N THR A 40 -3.71 8.75 22.56
CA THR A 40 -4.58 8.62 23.73
C THR A 40 -5.99 8.14 23.39
N ASP A 41 -6.52 8.55 22.23
CA ASP A 41 -7.86 8.18 21.76
C ASP A 41 -7.82 6.99 20.79
N ASN A 42 -6.63 6.67 20.29
CA ASN A 42 -6.36 5.60 19.32
C ASN A 42 -5.27 4.67 19.87
N PRO A 43 -5.59 3.73 20.78
CA PRO A 43 -4.60 2.93 21.51
C PRO A 43 -3.75 1.99 20.63
N GLY A 44 -4.13 1.81 19.36
CA GLY A 44 -3.31 1.10 18.36
C GLY A 44 -2.14 1.92 17.80
N LEU A 45 -2.08 3.22 18.06
CA LEU A 45 -1.01 4.11 17.59
C LEU A 45 0.09 4.25 18.64
N SER A 46 1.35 4.13 18.22
CA SER A 46 2.51 4.28 19.10
C SER A 46 2.88 5.74 19.43
N ALA A 47 2.32 6.69 18.70
CA ALA A 47 2.49 8.13 18.87
C ALA A 47 1.34 8.87 18.16
N ASP A 48 1.17 10.15 18.46
CA ASP A 48 0.20 11.00 17.77
C ASP A 48 0.59 11.15 16.29
N VAL A 49 -0.41 11.10 15.41
CA VAL A 49 -0.22 11.26 13.96
C VAL A 49 -0.95 12.53 13.53
N GLU A 50 -0.20 13.53 13.08
CA GLU A 50 -0.75 14.74 12.48
C GLU A 50 -0.85 14.57 10.97
N ALA A 51 -2.04 14.76 10.40
CA ALA A 51 -2.27 14.59 8.98
C ALA A 51 -1.86 15.84 8.19
N GLU A 52 -1.30 15.63 7.00
CA GLU A 52 -1.01 16.70 6.06
C GLU A 52 -2.31 17.13 5.36
N ILE A 53 -2.54 18.45 5.32
CA ILE A 53 -3.69 19.06 4.65
C ILE A 53 -3.18 19.79 3.41
N ARG A 54 -3.65 19.38 2.23
CA ARG A 54 -3.37 20.03 0.93
C ARG A 54 -4.68 20.36 0.24
N GLU A 55 -5.05 21.64 0.30
CA GLU A 55 -6.35 22.11 -0.21
C GLU A 55 -7.51 21.36 0.47
N THR A 56 -8.18 20.45 -0.24
CA THR A 56 -9.27 19.61 0.26
C THR A 56 -8.86 18.15 0.50
N ALA A 57 -7.59 17.79 0.26
CA ALA A 57 -7.07 16.46 0.53
C ALA A 57 -6.38 16.41 1.90
N ILE A 58 -6.75 15.43 2.72
CA ILE A 58 -6.12 15.17 4.01
C ILE A 58 -5.52 13.77 3.98
N SER A 59 -4.24 13.68 4.29
CA SER A 59 -3.54 12.41 4.24
C SER A 59 -2.53 12.25 5.37
N ALA A 60 -2.44 11.04 5.90
CA ALA A 60 -1.39 10.66 6.84
C ALA A 60 -0.95 9.21 6.61
N GLU A 61 0.27 8.92 7.03
CA GLU A 61 0.80 7.57 7.07
C GLU A 61 0.77 7.08 8.52
N LEU A 62 0.04 5.98 8.76
CA LEU A 62 -0.07 5.34 10.07
C LEU A 62 1.07 4.32 10.29
N PRO A 63 1.44 4.04 11.54
CA PRO A 63 2.36 2.93 11.84
C PRO A 63 1.91 1.59 11.23
N GLN A 64 2.86 0.72 10.89
CA GLN A 64 2.57 -0.60 10.33
C GLN A 64 1.58 -1.38 11.20
N GLY A 65 0.61 -2.05 10.58
CA GLY A 65 -0.38 -2.87 11.28
C GLY A 65 -1.44 -2.07 12.04
N SER A 66 -1.45 -0.73 11.92
CA SER A 66 -2.51 0.09 12.51
C SER A 66 -3.87 -0.31 11.94
N ASP A 67 -4.80 -0.57 12.84
CA ASP A 67 -6.19 -0.80 12.48
C ASP A 67 -6.83 0.52 12.03
N ARG A 68 -7.38 0.54 10.82
CA ARG A 68 -8.05 1.70 10.23
C ARG A 68 -9.56 1.66 10.38
N SER A 69 -10.12 0.58 10.89
CA SER A 69 -11.58 0.36 10.90
C SER A 69 -12.33 1.23 11.91
N SER A 70 -11.64 1.84 12.88
CA SER A 70 -12.26 2.63 13.95
C SER A 70 -11.29 3.65 14.56
N LEU A 71 -10.88 4.65 13.77
CA LEU A 71 -10.00 5.74 14.25
C LEU A 71 -10.82 6.95 14.71
N VAL A 72 -10.37 7.59 15.78
CA VAL A 72 -11.01 8.76 16.43
C VAL A 72 -10.13 10.00 16.20
N PRO A 73 -10.47 10.89 15.26
CA PRO A 73 -9.70 12.09 14.98
C PRO A 73 -10.11 13.27 15.85
N SER A 74 -9.11 14.05 16.27
CA SER A 74 -9.27 15.39 16.83
C SER A 74 -9.08 16.42 15.72
N ILE A 75 -10.18 17.08 15.35
CA ILE A 75 -10.26 18.00 14.23
C ILE A 75 -10.52 19.42 14.75
N THR A 76 -9.76 20.39 14.26
CA THR A 76 -9.99 21.83 14.50
C THR A 76 -10.43 22.47 13.19
N THR A 77 -11.55 23.18 13.22
CA THR A 77 -12.08 23.91 12.06
C THR A 77 -11.91 25.42 12.22
N SER A 78 -12.28 26.18 11.19
CA SER A 78 -12.52 27.62 11.30
C SER A 78 -13.47 27.96 12.45
N GLU A 79 -13.30 29.15 13.04
CA GLU A 79 -14.11 29.62 14.17
C GLU A 79 -15.61 29.61 13.80
N GLY A 80 -16.43 29.06 14.69
CA GLY A 80 -17.89 28.96 14.50
C GLY A 80 -18.35 27.90 13.49
N ALA A 81 -17.45 27.24 12.74
CA ALA A 81 -17.81 26.20 11.79
C ALA A 81 -18.19 24.86 12.47
N SER A 82 -19.04 24.09 11.81
CA SER A 82 -19.41 22.71 12.17
C SER A 82 -18.82 21.71 11.18
N ILE A 83 -18.59 20.47 11.60
CA ILE A 83 -18.04 19.39 10.77
C ILE A 83 -18.82 18.09 10.94
N ASP A 84 -19.00 17.36 9.84
CA ASP A 84 -19.60 16.01 9.78
C ASP A 84 -18.73 15.08 8.91
N PRO A 85 -18.27 13.90 9.39
CA PRO A 85 -18.39 13.40 10.77
C PRO A 85 -17.82 14.34 11.83
N ALA A 86 -18.34 14.26 13.06
CA ALA A 86 -17.92 15.18 14.11
C ALA A 86 -16.51 14.85 14.65
N SER A 87 -15.79 15.88 15.08
CA SER A 87 -14.52 15.73 15.79
C SER A 87 -14.72 14.85 17.05
N GLY A 88 -13.89 13.81 17.21
CA GLY A 88 -13.99 12.84 18.29
C GLY A 88 -14.91 11.65 18.03
N GLU A 89 -15.54 11.54 16.85
CA GLU A 89 -16.30 10.34 16.46
C GLU A 89 -15.41 9.30 15.75
N ALA A 90 -15.62 8.02 16.05
CA ALA A 90 -14.88 6.94 15.40
C ALA A 90 -15.35 6.73 13.95
N ALA A 91 -14.41 6.61 13.01
CA ALA A 91 -14.70 6.34 11.60
C ALA A 91 -13.80 5.23 11.02
N ASP A 92 -14.29 4.56 9.98
CA ASP A 92 -13.58 3.52 9.22
C ASP A 92 -12.85 4.13 8.02
N PHE A 93 -11.52 4.16 8.10
CA PHE A 93 -10.62 4.65 7.06
C PHE A 93 -9.96 3.52 6.26
N SER A 94 -10.59 2.34 6.19
CA SER A 94 -10.19 1.28 5.24
C SER A 94 -10.36 1.72 3.79
N SER A 95 -11.23 2.71 3.55
CA SER A 95 -11.38 3.48 2.31
C SER A 95 -11.40 4.99 2.59
N THR A 96 -11.39 5.82 1.54
CA THR A 96 -11.54 7.28 1.66
C THR A 96 -12.80 7.65 2.43
N VAL A 97 -12.68 8.59 3.37
CA VAL A 97 -13.80 9.15 4.15
C VAL A 97 -13.94 10.63 3.81
N THR A 98 -15.17 11.08 3.55
CA THR A 98 -15.46 12.49 3.28
C THR A 98 -15.88 13.20 4.57
N TYR A 99 -15.27 14.35 4.85
CA TYR A 99 -15.66 15.26 5.93
C TYR A 99 -16.18 16.57 5.34
N SER A 100 -17.38 16.98 5.71
CA SER A 100 -17.99 18.23 5.27
C SER A 100 -17.91 19.28 6.37
N VAL A 101 -17.20 20.38 6.12
CA VAL A 101 -17.18 21.56 7.01
C VAL A 101 -18.20 22.56 6.50
N THR A 102 -19.11 22.99 7.38
CA THR A 102 -20.04 24.09 7.13
C THR A 102 -19.64 25.28 7.99
N ALA A 103 -19.45 26.44 7.37
CA ALA A 103 -19.07 27.67 8.06
C ALA A 103 -20.18 28.16 9.03
N GLU A 104 -19.82 29.10 9.90
CA GLU A 104 -20.76 29.69 10.87
C GLU A 104 -21.98 30.34 10.20
N ASP A 105 -21.81 30.87 8.97
CA ASP A 105 -22.90 31.43 8.16
C ASP A 105 -23.99 30.40 7.79
N GLY A 106 -23.72 29.09 7.94
CA GLY A 106 -24.62 27.99 7.60
C GLY A 106 -24.86 27.80 6.09
N VAL A 107 -24.10 28.48 5.25
CA VAL A 107 -24.25 28.52 3.78
C VAL A 107 -22.99 28.01 3.09
N SER A 108 -21.82 28.47 3.52
CA SER A 108 -20.54 28.12 2.94
C SER A 108 -20.12 26.72 3.42
N SER A 109 -19.79 25.83 2.49
CA SER A 109 -19.41 24.44 2.81
C SER A 109 -18.25 23.97 1.96
N THR A 110 -17.36 23.16 2.54
CA THR A 110 -16.22 22.54 1.85
C THR A 110 -16.09 21.08 2.26
N ASP A 111 -15.98 20.19 1.28
CA ASP A 111 -15.78 18.76 1.48
C ASP A 111 -14.29 18.42 1.41
N TYR A 112 -13.85 17.61 2.35
CA TYR A 112 -12.48 17.11 2.47
C TYR A 112 -12.45 15.61 2.27
N GLU A 113 -11.51 15.12 1.47
CA GLU A 113 -11.26 13.69 1.29
C GLU A 113 -10.09 13.27 2.19
N VAL A 114 -10.40 12.41 3.17
CA VAL A 114 -9.43 11.93 4.15
C VAL A 114 -9.01 10.51 3.78
N THR A 115 -7.70 10.31 3.64
CA THR A 115 -7.10 9.01 3.30
C THR A 115 -5.93 8.69 4.22
N PHE A 116 -5.94 7.50 4.80
CA PHE A 116 -4.80 7.00 5.58
C PHE A 116 -4.16 5.80 4.92
N SER A 117 -2.86 5.91 4.66
CA SER A 117 -2.01 4.78 4.30
C SER A 117 -1.39 4.18 5.54
N VAL A 118 -1.01 2.91 5.48
CA VAL A 118 -0.24 2.26 6.54
C VAL A 118 1.19 2.16 6.04
N ALA A 119 2.15 2.56 6.89
CA ALA A 119 3.57 2.47 6.60
C ALA A 119 3.93 1.02 6.27
N THR A 120 4.48 0.83 5.08
CA THR A 120 5.04 -0.45 4.65
C THR A 120 6.47 -0.57 5.20
N GLY A 121 6.58 -0.70 6.53
CA GLY A 121 7.83 -0.96 7.24
C GLY A 121 8.91 0.13 7.10
N SER A 122 9.06 0.97 8.11
CA SER A 122 10.29 1.75 8.33
C SER A 122 11.13 1.08 9.42
N ASN A 123 12.43 0.92 9.18
CA ASN A 123 13.39 0.42 10.17
C ASN A 123 13.57 1.46 11.30
N PRO A 124 13.74 1.08 12.59
CA PRO A 124 13.94 2.02 13.69
C PRO A 124 15.39 2.50 13.67
N GLY A 125 15.66 3.51 12.86
CA GLY A 125 16.97 4.13 12.76
C GLY A 125 16.86 5.43 11.99
N GLY A 126 16.53 6.51 12.71
CA GLY A 126 16.26 7.83 12.14
C GLY A 126 17.30 8.26 11.10
N GLY A 127 16.81 8.60 9.91
CA GLY A 127 17.62 9.18 8.84
C GLY A 127 16.97 8.97 7.47
N SER A 128 16.25 10.00 7.01
CA SER A 128 15.90 10.31 5.61
C SER A 128 15.57 9.13 4.68
N SER A 129 14.28 9.04 4.33
CA SER A 129 13.69 8.46 3.10
C SER A 129 14.72 7.89 2.10
N TYR A 130 14.92 6.58 2.14
CA TYR A 130 15.40 5.84 0.97
C TYR A 130 14.17 5.41 0.17
N PRO A 131 14.00 5.85 -1.09
CA PRO A 131 12.80 5.56 -1.89
C PRO A 131 12.72 4.11 -2.41
N ALA A 132 13.39 3.15 -1.76
CA ALA A 132 13.31 1.74 -2.09
C ALA A 132 13.13 0.94 -0.80
N VAL A 133 11.93 0.39 -0.61
CA VAL A 133 11.66 -0.64 0.38
C VAL A 133 12.50 -1.86 -0.01
N VAL A 134 13.61 -2.08 0.68
CA VAL A 134 14.43 -3.28 0.49
C VAL A 134 13.92 -4.33 1.45
N MET A 135 13.42 -5.45 0.92
CA MET A 135 13.02 -6.59 1.73
C MET A 135 14.20 -7.07 2.58
N GLY A 136 13.97 -7.35 3.86
CA GLY A 136 14.96 -8.04 4.67
C GLY A 136 15.29 -9.41 4.07
N THR A 137 16.51 -9.89 4.26
CA THR A 137 16.94 -11.19 3.71
C THR A 137 16.28 -12.37 4.43
N GLY A 138 15.64 -12.14 5.58
CA GLY A 138 15.14 -13.18 6.48
C GLY A 138 16.22 -13.78 7.38
N GLN A 139 17.50 -13.40 7.21
CA GLN A 139 18.55 -13.82 8.13
C GLN A 139 18.42 -13.06 9.45
N ASN A 140 18.27 -13.78 10.57
CA ASN A 140 18.21 -13.24 11.93
C ASN A 140 19.32 -13.81 12.85
N TYR A 141 20.27 -14.54 12.26
CA TYR A 141 21.40 -15.13 12.95
C TYR A 141 22.70 -14.56 12.39
N SER A 142 23.45 -13.84 13.21
CA SER A 142 24.76 -13.29 12.84
C SER A 142 25.88 -14.32 13.03
N TYR A 143 26.73 -14.44 12.02
CA TYR A 143 28.00 -15.16 12.04
C TYR A 143 29.20 -14.24 12.30
N PHE A 144 29.11 -12.97 11.89
CA PHE A 144 30.13 -11.94 12.11
C PHE A 144 29.49 -10.58 12.32
N SER A 145 30.10 -9.73 13.14
CA SER A 145 29.60 -8.37 13.27
C SER A 145 29.64 -7.63 11.92
N GLY A 146 28.51 -7.02 11.57
CA GLY A 146 28.25 -6.32 10.33
C GLY A 146 27.74 -7.18 9.17
N ASP A 147 27.43 -8.46 9.38
CA ASP A 147 26.68 -9.26 8.40
C ASP A 147 25.18 -8.93 8.39
N ASP A 148 24.42 -9.54 7.47
CA ASP A 148 23.00 -9.23 7.30
C ASP A 148 22.14 -9.66 8.49
N GLY A 149 22.55 -10.70 9.23
CA GLY A 149 21.94 -11.12 10.49
C GLY A 149 22.34 -10.28 11.72
N ASP A 150 23.48 -9.58 11.73
CA ASP A 150 23.83 -8.58 12.77
C ASP A 150 23.10 -7.27 12.54
N MET A 151 22.94 -6.88 11.29
CA MET A 151 22.39 -5.57 10.94
C MET A 151 20.87 -5.60 10.70
N GLU A 152 20.29 -6.76 10.39
CA GLU A 152 18.87 -6.99 10.08
C GLU A 152 18.26 -5.89 9.20
N ARG A 153 19.03 -5.43 8.20
CA ARG A 153 18.63 -4.30 7.36
C ARG A 153 17.56 -4.74 6.37
N GLY A 154 16.48 -3.98 6.34
CA GLY A 154 15.36 -4.17 5.42
C GLY A 154 14.05 -4.04 6.18
N VAL A 155 12.94 -4.33 5.51
CA VAL A 155 11.64 -4.41 6.18
C VAL A 155 11.49 -5.73 6.91
N ASN A 156 11.04 -5.66 8.17
CA ASN A 156 10.65 -6.82 8.96
C ASN A 156 9.54 -7.58 8.24
N TRP A 157 9.67 -8.90 8.22
CA TRP A 157 8.67 -9.74 7.58
C TRP A 157 7.39 -9.76 8.44
N PRO A 158 6.20 -9.65 7.82
CA PRO A 158 4.95 -9.87 8.53
C PRO A 158 4.84 -11.32 9.00
N GLU A 159 4.08 -11.55 10.07
CA GLU A 159 3.83 -12.87 10.65
C GLU A 159 2.32 -13.13 10.75
N PRO A 160 1.74 -14.05 9.94
CA PRO A 160 2.41 -14.82 8.89
C PRO A 160 2.75 -13.96 7.66
N ARG A 161 3.84 -14.31 6.94
CA ARG A 161 4.19 -13.64 5.69
C ARG A 161 3.33 -14.09 4.52
N PHE A 162 3.03 -15.39 4.48
CA PHE A 162 2.26 -16.00 3.40
C PHE A 162 0.93 -16.51 3.93
N THR A 163 -0.13 -16.19 3.19
CA THR A 163 -1.50 -16.61 3.51
C THR A 163 -2.00 -17.53 2.41
N ASP A 164 -2.30 -18.79 2.75
CA ASP A 164 -3.01 -19.71 1.86
C ASP A 164 -4.49 -19.33 1.77
N ASN A 165 -4.95 -19.00 0.57
CA ASN A 165 -6.34 -18.58 0.31
C ASN A 165 -7.30 -19.77 0.15
N GLY A 166 -6.80 -21.00 0.11
CA GLY A 166 -7.61 -22.23 -0.01
C GLY A 166 -8.21 -22.46 -1.40
N ASP A 167 -7.78 -21.69 -2.40
CA ASP A 167 -8.28 -21.71 -3.78
C ASP A 167 -7.16 -22.00 -4.81
N GLY A 168 -6.02 -22.48 -4.33
CA GLY A 168 -4.82 -22.71 -5.13
C GLY A 168 -3.90 -21.48 -5.26
N THR A 169 -4.13 -20.44 -4.46
CA THR A 169 -3.29 -19.23 -4.43
C THR A 169 -2.74 -18.92 -3.04
N ILE A 170 -1.59 -18.24 -3.01
CA ILE A 170 -0.92 -17.76 -1.80
C ILE A 170 -0.74 -16.24 -1.90
N THR A 171 -1.15 -15.49 -0.88
CA THR A 171 -0.89 -14.05 -0.74
C THR A 171 0.43 -13.82 0.00
N ASP A 172 1.33 -12.98 -0.54
CA ASP A 172 2.57 -12.53 0.12
C ASP A 172 2.35 -11.14 0.74
N GLU A 173 2.13 -11.10 2.05
CA GLU A 173 1.81 -9.90 2.83
C GLU A 173 2.98 -8.90 2.87
N LEU A 174 4.22 -9.34 2.59
CA LEU A 174 5.38 -8.45 2.52
C LEU A 174 5.39 -7.64 1.23
N THR A 175 4.94 -8.23 0.12
CA THR A 175 5.08 -7.66 -1.23
C THR A 175 3.75 -7.19 -1.82
N GLY A 176 2.62 -7.65 -1.27
CA GLY A 176 1.28 -7.49 -1.85
C GLY A 176 1.06 -8.30 -3.12
N LEU A 177 2.00 -9.19 -3.48
CA LEU A 177 1.86 -10.08 -4.63
C LEU A 177 1.06 -11.33 -4.24
N MET A 178 0.45 -11.95 -5.24
CA MET A 178 -0.21 -13.25 -5.08
C MET A 178 0.37 -14.25 -6.06
N TRP A 179 0.63 -15.45 -5.57
CA TRP A 179 1.33 -16.53 -6.24
C TRP A 179 0.41 -17.74 -6.42
N GLU A 180 0.63 -18.52 -7.47
CA GLU A 180 0.05 -19.87 -7.51
C GLU A 180 0.64 -20.73 -6.39
N GLN A 181 -0.16 -21.61 -5.80
CA GLN A 181 0.32 -22.49 -4.72
C GLN A 181 1.28 -23.58 -5.24
N VAL A 182 1.13 -23.98 -6.51
CA VAL A 182 1.87 -25.08 -7.13
C VAL A 182 2.46 -24.62 -8.47
N PRO A 183 3.79 -24.64 -8.64
CA PRO A 183 4.40 -24.38 -9.94
C PRO A 183 4.16 -25.53 -10.93
N SER A 184 4.10 -25.20 -12.22
CA SER A 184 3.74 -26.16 -13.27
C SER A 184 4.90 -26.45 -14.22
N ASN A 185 5.07 -27.72 -14.61
CA ASN A 185 6.11 -28.16 -15.56
C ASN A 185 5.85 -27.60 -16.97
N GLN A 186 6.91 -27.09 -17.60
CA GLN A 186 6.92 -26.43 -18.92
C GLN A 186 8.00 -26.99 -19.84
N ASP A 187 8.34 -28.27 -19.69
CA ASP A 187 9.38 -28.91 -20.49
C ASP A 187 9.07 -28.79 -22.00
N GLY A 188 10.07 -28.39 -22.79
CA GLY A 188 9.93 -28.23 -24.25
C GLY A 188 9.12 -27.00 -24.70
N ASN A 189 8.71 -26.11 -23.80
CA ASN A 189 7.95 -24.92 -24.15
C ASN A 189 8.87 -23.76 -24.65
N THR A 190 8.28 -22.63 -25.01
CA THR A 190 8.99 -21.38 -25.32
C THR A 190 8.57 -20.28 -24.34
N LEU A 191 9.32 -19.18 -24.25
CA LEU A 191 8.94 -18.07 -23.37
C LEU A 191 7.57 -17.51 -23.76
N GLU A 192 7.34 -17.34 -25.06
CA GLU A 192 6.07 -16.87 -25.59
C GLU A 192 4.93 -17.85 -25.26
N GLY A 193 5.17 -19.15 -25.37
CA GLY A 193 4.20 -20.18 -24.99
C GLY A 193 3.84 -20.13 -23.50
N VAL A 194 4.85 -19.97 -22.62
CA VAL A 194 4.64 -19.85 -21.18
C VAL A 194 3.90 -18.54 -20.81
N ILE A 195 4.22 -17.41 -21.47
CA ILE A 195 3.49 -16.15 -21.32
C ILE A 195 2.03 -16.32 -21.75
N GLY A 196 1.77 -17.02 -22.86
CA GLY A 196 0.42 -17.32 -23.32
C GLY A 196 -0.36 -18.21 -22.35
N LEU A 197 0.29 -19.22 -21.75
CA LEU A 197 -0.32 -20.04 -20.70
C LEU A 197 -0.65 -19.22 -19.45
N ALA A 198 0.25 -18.32 -19.06
CA ALA A 198 0.01 -17.43 -17.92
C ALA A 198 -1.23 -16.57 -18.14
N ALA A 199 -1.33 -15.92 -19.30
CA ALA A 199 -2.47 -15.09 -19.66
C ALA A 199 -3.79 -15.87 -19.81
N ALA A 200 -3.73 -17.20 -19.94
CA ALA A 200 -4.90 -18.07 -20.03
C ALA A 200 -5.28 -18.72 -18.69
N SER A 201 -4.48 -18.53 -17.63
CA SER A 201 -4.74 -19.12 -16.31
C SER A 201 -5.96 -18.50 -15.63
N TRP A 202 -6.69 -19.33 -14.87
CA TRP A 202 -7.86 -18.95 -14.07
C TRP A 202 -7.73 -19.39 -12.60
N THR A 203 -6.52 -19.68 -12.14
CA THR A 203 -6.25 -20.13 -10.76
C THR A 203 -6.81 -19.12 -9.76
N GLY A 204 -7.48 -19.59 -8.69
CA GLY A 204 -8.17 -18.74 -7.71
C GLY A 204 -9.30 -17.87 -8.28
N GLY A 205 -9.77 -18.11 -9.51
CA GLY A 205 -10.76 -17.26 -10.17
C GLY A 205 -10.20 -15.96 -10.75
N HIS A 206 -8.87 -15.82 -10.83
CA HIS A 206 -8.18 -14.64 -11.36
C HIS A 206 -7.70 -14.87 -12.79
N ASN A 207 -7.70 -13.82 -13.64
CA ASN A 207 -7.34 -13.90 -15.06
C ASN A 207 -6.25 -12.90 -15.48
N ASP A 208 -5.54 -12.33 -14.50
CA ASP A 208 -4.45 -11.36 -14.64
C ASP A 208 -3.09 -11.98 -14.27
N TRP A 209 -2.98 -13.30 -14.36
CA TRP A 209 -1.75 -14.05 -14.10
C TRP A 209 -0.66 -13.78 -15.14
N ARG A 210 0.58 -13.71 -14.67
CA ARG A 210 1.76 -13.45 -15.49
C ARG A 210 2.97 -14.20 -14.97
N VAL A 211 3.98 -14.32 -15.84
CA VAL A 211 5.29 -14.82 -15.44
C VAL A 211 6.00 -13.74 -14.62
N PRO A 212 6.50 -14.05 -13.40
CA PRO A 212 7.17 -13.09 -12.53
C PRO A 212 8.44 -12.56 -13.18
N ASN A 213 8.81 -11.32 -12.89
CA ASN A 213 10.15 -10.85 -13.23
C ASN A 213 11.18 -11.34 -12.18
N ILE A 214 12.47 -11.13 -12.45
CA ILE A 214 13.55 -11.58 -11.57
C ILE A 214 13.49 -10.97 -10.17
N ARG A 215 12.97 -9.75 -10.00
CA ARG A 215 12.87 -9.09 -8.69
C ARG A 215 11.75 -9.70 -7.86
N GLU A 216 10.60 -9.93 -8.48
CA GLU A 216 9.44 -10.57 -7.85
C GLU A 216 9.76 -12.00 -7.49
N PHE A 217 10.38 -12.78 -8.39
CA PHE A 217 10.73 -14.16 -8.06
C PHE A 217 11.75 -14.24 -6.93
N ARG A 218 12.72 -13.31 -6.89
CA ARG A 218 13.66 -13.18 -5.77
C ARG A 218 13.00 -12.82 -4.44
N SER A 219 11.79 -12.26 -4.44
CA SER A 219 11.12 -11.93 -3.17
C SER A 219 10.82 -13.18 -2.35
N LEU A 220 10.63 -14.34 -2.99
CA LEU A 220 10.38 -15.62 -2.32
C LEU A 220 11.63 -16.19 -1.61
N PHE A 221 12.79 -15.55 -1.73
CA PHE A 221 14.03 -16.02 -1.10
C PHE A 221 14.06 -15.72 0.41
N HIS A 222 14.60 -16.67 1.18
CA HIS A 222 14.88 -16.57 2.61
C HIS A 222 16.33 -16.98 2.89
N ALA A 223 17.22 -16.02 3.17
CA ALA A 223 18.65 -16.25 3.36
C ALA A 223 19.00 -17.01 4.65
N GLY A 224 18.13 -16.96 5.66
CA GLY A 224 18.29 -17.73 6.90
C GLY A 224 17.88 -19.21 6.78
N GLU A 225 17.32 -19.65 5.66
CA GLU A 225 16.82 -21.01 5.48
C GLU A 225 17.74 -21.81 4.55
N GLU A 226 18.22 -22.96 5.05
CA GLU A 226 19.11 -23.85 4.29
C GLU A 226 18.39 -24.48 3.09
N TYR A 227 17.12 -24.87 3.28
CA TYR A 227 16.31 -25.56 2.28
C TYR A 227 15.07 -24.75 1.95
N LEU A 228 15.21 -23.77 1.05
CA LEU A 228 14.16 -22.82 0.71
C LEU A 228 12.85 -23.49 0.27
N HIS A 229 12.93 -24.57 -0.50
CA HIS A 229 11.77 -25.33 -0.97
C HIS A 229 10.99 -25.97 0.19
N THR A 230 11.71 -26.50 1.19
CA THR A 230 11.09 -27.08 2.40
C THR A 230 10.42 -25.98 3.22
N TRP A 231 11.12 -24.86 3.42
CA TRP A 231 10.55 -23.71 4.13
C TRP A 231 9.30 -23.16 3.43
N LEU A 232 9.34 -22.93 2.11
CA LEU A 232 8.17 -22.48 1.34
C LEU A 232 6.98 -23.46 1.48
N GLU A 233 7.23 -24.78 1.54
CA GLU A 233 6.15 -25.75 1.80
C GLU A 233 5.53 -25.60 3.20
N THR A 234 6.30 -25.16 4.21
CA THR A 234 5.74 -24.79 5.53
C THR A 234 4.89 -23.51 5.48
N GLN A 235 5.10 -22.66 4.47
CA GLN A 235 4.36 -21.41 4.25
C GLN A 235 3.10 -21.61 3.39
N GLY A 236 2.74 -22.86 3.05
CA GLY A 236 1.54 -23.19 2.30
C GLY A 236 1.75 -23.47 0.81
N PHE A 237 2.94 -23.24 0.27
CA PHE A 237 3.27 -23.69 -1.09
C PHE A 237 3.33 -25.23 -1.15
N SER A 238 3.24 -25.82 -2.35
CA SER A 238 3.35 -27.29 -2.46
C SER A 238 3.98 -27.78 -3.76
N GLY A 239 4.49 -29.02 -3.71
CA GLY A 239 5.12 -29.69 -4.85
C GLY A 239 6.59 -29.34 -5.07
N LEU A 240 7.15 -28.40 -4.29
CA LEU A 240 8.52 -27.89 -4.45
C LEU A 240 9.57 -28.96 -4.14
N THR A 241 9.39 -29.74 -3.07
CA THR A 241 10.30 -30.82 -2.70
C THR A 241 10.31 -31.95 -3.74
N SER A 242 9.18 -32.17 -4.41
CA SER A 242 9.07 -33.17 -5.49
C SER A 242 9.73 -32.70 -6.79
N ILE A 243 9.74 -31.39 -7.03
CA ILE A 243 10.39 -30.77 -8.18
C ILE A 243 11.92 -30.76 -8.02
N GLY A 244 12.42 -30.59 -6.79
CA GLY A 244 13.84 -30.61 -6.47
C GLY A 244 14.61 -29.52 -7.23
N ASN A 245 15.51 -29.92 -8.13
CA ASN A 245 16.36 -29.01 -8.92
C ASN A 245 15.64 -28.36 -10.12
N GLY A 246 14.35 -28.07 -9.99
CA GLY A 246 13.58 -27.39 -11.03
C GLY A 246 14.08 -25.99 -11.31
N LEU A 247 14.07 -25.62 -12.59
CA LEU A 247 14.43 -24.29 -13.07
C LEU A 247 13.15 -23.47 -13.28
N TYR A 248 13.00 -22.36 -12.56
CA TYR A 248 11.78 -21.53 -12.58
C TYR A 248 11.94 -20.30 -13.46
N PHE A 249 11.06 -20.15 -14.45
CA PHE A 249 11.13 -19.04 -15.41
C PHE A 249 10.77 -17.69 -14.82
N THR A 250 11.48 -16.68 -15.33
CA THR A 250 11.09 -15.29 -15.18
C THR A 250 10.83 -14.64 -16.53
N SER A 251 10.08 -13.55 -16.56
CA SER A 251 9.91 -12.69 -17.73
C SER A 251 11.14 -11.82 -18.02
N SER A 252 12.17 -11.89 -17.16
CA SER A 252 13.43 -11.16 -17.35
C SER A 252 14.39 -11.92 -18.25
N TYR A 253 15.06 -11.19 -19.16
CA TYR A 253 15.99 -11.76 -20.12
C TYR A 253 17.20 -10.86 -20.31
N TRP A 254 18.32 -11.44 -20.77
CA TRP A 254 19.49 -10.69 -21.17
C TRP A 254 19.32 -10.20 -22.62
N PRO A 255 19.34 -8.88 -22.87
CA PRO A 255 19.08 -8.35 -24.21
C PRO A 255 20.14 -8.72 -25.25
N GLN A 256 21.37 -9.01 -24.81
CA GLN A 256 22.51 -9.26 -25.71
C GLN A 256 22.41 -10.61 -26.41
N ASP A 257 21.92 -11.63 -25.70
CA ASP A 257 21.89 -13.02 -26.17
C ASP A 257 20.47 -13.60 -26.22
N GLU A 258 19.45 -12.79 -25.91
CA GLU A 258 18.03 -13.20 -25.81
C GLU A 258 17.82 -14.45 -24.91
N THR A 259 18.64 -14.59 -23.87
CA THR A 259 18.55 -15.69 -22.91
C THR A 259 17.68 -15.32 -21.72
N VAL A 260 16.84 -16.26 -21.29
CA VAL A 260 15.91 -16.04 -20.18
C VAL A 260 16.66 -16.24 -18.85
N ILE A 261 16.32 -15.40 -17.86
CA ILE A 261 16.79 -15.57 -16.49
C ILE A 261 15.83 -16.53 -15.78
N TYR A 262 16.38 -17.55 -15.12
CA TYR A 262 15.63 -18.45 -14.24
C TYR A 262 16.39 -18.61 -12.94
N LEU A 263 15.64 -19.02 -11.92
CA LEU A 263 16.18 -19.32 -10.61
C LEU A 263 15.94 -20.79 -10.29
N GLN A 264 16.79 -21.30 -9.41
CA GLN A 264 16.66 -22.65 -8.87
C GLN A 264 16.56 -22.53 -7.35
N HIS A 265 15.49 -23.05 -6.77
CA HIS A 265 15.26 -23.08 -5.32
C HIS A 265 15.53 -24.49 -4.80
N ASN A 266 16.79 -24.82 -4.54
CA ASN A 266 17.20 -26.08 -3.89
C ASN A 266 17.79 -25.81 -2.49
N ASP A 267 19.11 -25.65 -2.40
CA ASP A 267 19.91 -25.66 -1.16
C ASP A 267 20.76 -24.36 -1.00
N SER A 268 20.84 -23.50 -2.01
CA SER A 268 21.61 -22.23 -1.92
C SER A 268 21.10 -21.11 -2.84
N SER A 269 19.90 -21.28 -3.42
CA SER A 269 19.23 -20.37 -4.36
C SER A 269 20.18 -19.69 -5.36
N TYR A 270 20.50 -20.40 -6.43
CA TYR A 270 21.36 -19.87 -7.48
C TYR A 270 20.54 -19.15 -8.56
N ILE A 271 21.14 -18.08 -9.07
CA ILE A 271 20.64 -17.33 -10.21
C ILE A 271 21.42 -17.76 -11.43
N HIS A 272 20.70 -18.22 -12.44
CA HIS A 272 21.30 -18.78 -13.63
C HIS A 272 20.75 -18.11 -14.89
N SER A 273 21.55 -18.12 -15.95
CA SER A 273 21.14 -17.65 -17.27
C SER A 273 21.90 -18.40 -18.36
N PHE A 274 21.36 -19.54 -18.79
CA PHE A 274 21.90 -20.35 -19.89
C PHE A 274 20.82 -20.97 -20.80
N LEU A 275 19.54 -20.57 -20.67
CA LEU A 275 18.45 -21.10 -21.50
C LEU A 275 18.04 -20.09 -22.59
N SER A 276 17.89 -20.59 -23.82
CA SER A 276 17.37 -19.82 -24.94
C SER A 276 15.88 -19.53 -24.73
N ARG A 277 15.45 -18.32 -25.10
CA ARG A 277 14.02 -17.92 -25.14
C ARG A 277 13.16 -18.85 -26.00
N ASP A 278 13.75 -19.41 -27.05
CA ASP A 278 13.03 -20.06 -28.13
C ASP A 278 12.99 -21.60 -27.99
N SER A 279 13.67 -22.16 -26.98
CA SER A 279 13.61 -23.59 -26.65
C SER A 279 14.03 -23.83 -25.20
N MET A 280 13.04 -24.13 -24.38
CA MET A 280 13.20 -24.44 -22.96
C MET A 280 13.44 -25.94 -22.84
N GLY A 281 14.52 -26.35 -22.16
CA GLY A 281 14.94 -27.74 -22.05
C GLY A 281 14.00 -28.59 -21.19
N THR A 282 14.57 -29.42 -20.33
CA THR A 282 13.83 -30.28 -19.40
C THR A 282 14.12 -29.90 -17.95
N GLY A 283 13.20 -30.22 -17.04
CA GLY A 283 13.29 -29.81 -15.64
C GLY A 283 12.92 -28.34 -15.43
N VAL A 284 12.04 -27.80 -16.28
CA VAL A 284 11.71 -26.38 -16.29
C VAL A 284 10.26 -26.13 -15.93
N TYR A 285 10.02 -25.10 -15.14
CA TYR A 285 8.75 -24.81 -14.50
C TYR A 285 8.42 -23.32 -14.64
N HIS A 286 7.13 -22.99 -14.65
CA HIS A 286 6.68 -21.63 -14.35
C HIS A 286 6.05 -21.58 -12.97
N TRP A 287 6.04 -20.39 -12.40
CA TRP A 287 5.35 -20.09 -11.17
C TRP A 287 4.68 -18.74 -11.33
N LEU A 288 3.36 -18.73 -11.55
CA LEU A 288 2.69 -17.50 -11.94
C LEU A 288 2.48 -16.59 -10.73
N VAL A 289 2.49 -15.30 -11.01
CA VAL A 289 2.25 -14.22 -10.05
C VAL A 289 1.20 -13.27 -10.60
N ARG A 290 0.48 -12.59 -9.71
CA ARG A 290 -0.40 -11.46 -10.03
C ARG A 290 -0.22 -10.31 -9.04
N GLY A 291 -0.72 -9.13 -9.41
CA GLY A 291 -0.48 -7.86 -8.72
C GLY A 291 0.37 -6.88 -9.54
N THR A 292 0.46 -5.63 -9.06
CA THR A 292 1.19 -4.56 -9.75
C THR A 292 2.66 -4.94 -9.97
N PRO A 293 3.13 -5.00 -11.23
CA PRO A 293 4.51 -5.39 -11.51
C PRO A 293 5.52 -4.43 -10.90
N TRP A 294 6.62 -5.00 -10.42
CA TRP A 294 7.77 -4.20 -10.00
C TRP A 294 8.59 -3.78 -11.21
N ASN A 295 8.91 -2.48 -11.33
CA ASN A 295 9.76 -1.92 -12.39
C ASN A 295 11.26 -2.07 -12.10
#